data_AF-A0A955JC17-F1
#
_entry.id   AF-A0A955JC17-F1
#
_cell.length_a   1.000
_cell.length_b   1.000
_cell.length_c   1.000
_cell.angle_alpha   90.00
_cell.angle_beta   90.00
_cell.angle_gamma   90.00
#
_symmetry.space_group_name_H-M   'P 1'
#
loop_
_entity.id
_entity.type
_entity.pdbx_description
1 polymer ?
#
loop_
_entity_poly.entity_id
_entity_poly.type
_entity_poly.pdbx_seq_one_letter_code
_entity_poly.pdbx_strand_id
1 'polypeptide(L)'
;MKQKDIALIIMLALVSAGISIFISSKLFVTPKDRQQKVEVIDPISTDMNQVDRRYFNEASINPTKNTQLDGTNQTLFNTTAR
;
A
#
# COMPACT_ATOMS: atom_id res chain seq x y z
N MET A 1 55.80 -30.80 -11.14
CA MET A 1 55.31 -29.89 -12.20
C MET A 1 56.47 -29.06 -12.70
N LYS A 2 56.77 -29.12 -13.99
CA LYS A 2 57.76 -28.21 -14.58
C LYS A 2 57.21 -26.78 -14.46
N GLN A 3 58.07 -25.77 -14.43
CA GLN A 3 57.62 -24.36 -14.35
C GLN A 3 56.58 -24.02 -15.44
N LYS A 4 56.66 -24.69 -16.59
CA LYS A 4 55.69 -24.61 -17.69
C LYS A 4 54.29 -25.10 -17.30
N ASP A 5 54.20 -26.17 -16.51
CA ASP A 5 52.90 -26.73 -16.09
C ASP A 5 52.21 -25.79 -15.08
N ILE A 6 52.99 -25.19 -14.17
CA ILE A 6 52.48 -24.19 -13.21
C ILE A 6 52.03 -22.92 -13.94
N ALA A 7 52.80 -22.45 -14.92
CA ALA A 7 52.43 -21.28 -15.73
C ALA A 7 51.12 -21.51 -16.50
N LEU A 8 50.93 -22.70 -17.07
CA LEU A 8 49.69 -23.08 -17.76
C LEU A 8 48.49 -23.05 -16.81
N ILE A 9 48.64 -23.62 -15.61
CA ILE A 9 47.56 -23.68 -14.61
C ILE A 9 47.18 -22.26 -14.17
N ILE A 10 48.16 -21.39 -13.91
CA ILE A 10 47.91 -20.00 -13.52
C ILE A 10 47.20 -19.23 -14.64
N MET A 11 47.63 -19.40 -15.89
CA MET A 11 46.98 -18.78 -17.05
C MET A 11 45.51 -19.22 -17.16
N LEU A 12 45.25 -20.52 -17.05
CA LEU A 12 43.90 -21.08 -17.10
C LEU A 12 43.01 -20.56 -15.95
N ALA A 13 43.57 -20.45 -14.75
CA ALA A 13 42.87 -19.90 -13.59
C ALA A 13 42.48 -18.42 -13.81
N LEU A 14 43.37 -17.61 -14.38
CA LEU A 14 43.08 -16.20 -14.66
C LEU A 14 42.01 -16.03 -15.74
N VAL A 15 42.09 -16.81 -16.83
CA VAL A 15 41.09 -16.76 -17.90
C VAL A 15 39.72 -17.23 -17.40
N SER A 16 39.67 -18.32 -16.63
CA SER A 16 38.41 -18.83 -16.07
C SER A 16 37.81 -17.87 -15.04
N ALA A 17 38.62 -17.25 -14.18
CA ALA A 17 38.16 -16.22 -13.26
C ALA A 17 37.58 -15.00 -13.99
N GLY A 18 38.24 -14.52 -15.05
CA GLY A 18 37.76 -13.42 -15.87
C GLY A 18 36.40 -13.72 -16.52
N ILE A 19 36.25 -14.90 -17.11
CA ILE A 19 34.99 -15.35 -17.71
C ILE A 19 33.90 -15.50 -16.64
N SER A 20 34.22 -16.06 -15.47
CA SER A 20 33.28 -16.25 -14.37
C SER A 20 32.70 -14.93 -13.87
N ILE A 21 33.53 -13.90 -13.68
CA ILE A 21 33.09 -12.57 -13.26
C ILE A 21 32.20 -11.93 -14.33
N PHE A 22 32.58 -12.04 -15.61
CA PHE A 22 31.79 -11.50 -16.70
C PHE A 22 30.39 -12.14 -16.76
N ILE A 23 30.32 -13.48 -16.68
CA ILE A 23 29.06 -14.21 -16.71
C ILE A 23 28.22 -13.91 -15.45
N SER A 24 28.81 -13.88 -14.26
CA SER A 24 28.08 -13.60 -13.03
C SER A 24 27.46 -12.20 -13.03
N SER A 25 28.19 -11.20 -13.56
CA SER A 25 27.67 -9.83 -13.67
C SER A 25 26.46 -9.69 -14.60
N LYS A 26 26.28 -10.62 -15.53
CA LYS A 26 25.19 -10.64 -16.51
C LYS A 26 24.02 -11.54 -16.09
N LEU A 27 24.30 -12.67 -15.44
CA LEU A 27 23.28 -13.61 -14.98
C LEU A 27 22.63 -13.20 -13.67
N PHE A 28 23.37 -12.58 -12.75
CA PHE A 28 22.82 -12.15 -11.48
C PHE A 28 22.27 -10.73 -11.57
N VAL A 29 20.99 -10.57 -11.20
CA VAL A 29 20.29 -9.28 -11.12
C VAL A 29 21.08 -8.31 -10.24
N THR A 30 21.41 -7.14 -10.81
CA THR A 30 22.15 -6.11 -10.11
C THR A 30 21.35 -5.61 -8.91
N PRO A 31 21.99 -5.17 -7.80
CA PRO A 31 21.27 -4.69 -6.61
C PRO A 31 20.26 -3.58 -6.91
N LYS A 32 20.49 -2.80 -7.98
CA LYS A 32 19.59 -1.76 -8.47
C LYS A 32 18.24 -2.32 -8.94
N ASP A 33 18.26 -3.51 -9.51
CA ASP A 33 17.08 -4.18 -10.10
C ASP A 33 16.39 -5.12 -9.10
N ARG A 34 16.90 -5.23 -7.85
CA ARG A 34 16.28 -6.01 -6.77
C ARG A 34 15.16 -5.27 -6.04
N GLN A 35 14.81 -4.06 -6.48
CA GLN A 35 13.76 -3.27 -5.84
C GLN A 35 12.40 -3.65 -6.44
N GLN A 36 11.64 -4.44 -5.70
CA GLN A 36 10.26 -4.74 -6.03
C GLN A 36 9.38 -3.60 -5.50
N LYS A 37 8.61 -2.96 -6.39
CA LYS A 37 7.61 -1.97 -5.99
C LYS A 37 6.50 -2.69 -5.25
N VAL A 38 6.52 -2.62 -3.92
CA VAL A 38 5.44 -3.12 -3.07
C VAL A 38 4.40 -2.04 -2.87
N GLU A 39 3.15 -2.47 -2.70
CA GLU A 39 2.05 -1.59 -2.36
C GLU A 39 2.28 -1.06 -0.94
N VAL A 40 2.43 0.26 -0.83
CA VAL A 40 2.51 0.94 0.46
C VAL A 40 1.07 1.21 0.87
N ILE A 41 0.62 0.53 1.93
CA ILE A 41 -0.70 0.80 2.52
C ILE A 41 -0.71 2.16 3.20
N ASP A 42 -1.85 2.84 3.12
CA ASP A 42 -2.03 4.11 3.81
C ASP A 42 -1.84 3.95 5.33
N PRO A 43 -1.22 4.92 6.00
CA PRO A 43 -1.06 4.88 7.45
C PRO A 43 -2.44 4.91 8.13
N ILE A 44 -2.60 4.10 9.18
CA ILE A 44 -3.81 4.10 10.00
C ILE A 44 -3.89 5.46 10.70
N SER A 45 -4.82 6.31 10.26
CA SER A 45 -5.04 7.63 10.87
C SER A 45 -5.90 7.50 12.13
N THR A 46 -5.48 8.18 13.20
CA THR A 46 -6.27 8.37 14.42
C THR A 46 -7.17 9.61 14.35
N ASP A 47 -7.19 10.33 13.22
CA ASP A 47 -8.05 11.50 13.05
C ASP A 47 -9.51 11.08 13.01
N MET A 48 -10.16 11.18 14.16
CA MET A 48 -11.60 11.06 14.30
C MET A 48 -12.20 12.46 14.28
N ASN A 49 -12.85 12.81 13.18
CA ASN A 49 -13.61 14.04 13.09
C ASN A 49 -14.72 14.06 14.15
N GLN A 50 -14.92 15.20 14.81
CA GLN A 50 -16.00 15.37 15.77
C GLN A 50 -17.35 15.12 15.07
N VAL A 51 -18.15 14.21 15.63
CA VAL A 51 -19.50 13.90 15.14
C VAL A 51 -20.39 15.14 15.15
N ASP A 52 -21.31 15.24 14.19
CA ASP A 52 -22.22 16.38 14.06
C ASP A 52 -23.10 16.50 15.31
N ARG A 53 -22.92 17.60 16.06
CA ARG A 53 -23.63 17.88 17.31
C ARG A 53 -25.13 18.02 17.13
N ARG A 54 -25.64 18.21 15.91
CA ARG A 54 -27.09 18.18 15.63
C ARG A 54 -27.72 16.82 15.94
N TYR A 55 -26.96 15.75 15.72
CA TYR A 55 -27.43 14.37 15.87
C TYR A 55 -26.78 13.63 17.05
N PHE A 56 -25.60 14.08 17.49
CA PHE A 56 -24.88 13.50 18.61
C PHE A 56 -24.72 14.55 19.72
N ASN A 57 -25.83 14.82 20.42
CA ASN A 57 -25.89 15.67 21.60
C ASN A 57 -26.52 14.94 22.79
N GLU A 58 -26.46 15.54 23.97
CA GLU A 58 -26.97 14.98 25.23
C GLU A 58 -28.46 14.60 25.17
N ALA A 59 -29.25 15.29 24.33
CA ALA A 59 -30.67 15.02 24.17
C ALA A 59 -30.97 14.00 23.06
N SER A 60 -29.97 13.52 22.31
CA SER A 60 -30.18 12.68 21.12
C SER A 60 -30.67 11.27 21.44
N ILE A 61 -30.44 10.79 22.66
CA ILE A 61 -30.93 9.48 23.15
C ILE A 61 -32.11 9.68 24.12
N ASN A 62 -32.66 10.89 24.24
CA ASN A 62 -33.73 11.14 25.21
C ASN A 62 -35.07 10.56 24.71
N PRO A 63 -35.59 9.46 25.32
CA PRO A 63 -36.84 8.82 24.88
C PRO A 63 -38.08 9.65 25.26
N THR A 64 -37.91 10.70 26.07
CA THR A 64 -38.99 11.60 26.51
C THR A 64 -39.17 12.83 25.62
N LYS A 65 -38.42 12.91 24.51
CA LYS A 65 -38.56 14.04 23.57
C LYS A 65 -39.96 14.01 22.98
N ASN A 66 -40.75 15.03 23.30
CA ASN A 66 -42.09 15.21 22.79
C ASN A 66 -42.04 15.48 21.27
N THR A 67 -42.26 14.44 20.45
CA THR A 67 -42.51 14.59 19.02
C THR A 67 -43.97 14.98 18.82
N GLN A 68 -44.33 16.18 19.26
CA GLN A 68 -45.61 16.77 18.88
C GLN A 68 -45.54 17.08 17.38
N LEU A 69 -46.23 16.27 16.59
CA LEU A 69 -46.51 16.54 15.18
C LEU A 69 -47.58 17.63 15.15
N ASP A 70 -47.18 18.90 15.20
CA ASP A 70 -48.11 20.03 15.16
C ASP A 70 -48.46 20.40 13.70
N GLY A 71 -49.00 19.43 12.96
CA GLY A 71 -49.31 19.62 11.55
C GLY A 71 -50.25 18.54 10.99
N THR A 72 -51.46 18.96 10.63
CA THR A 72 -52.44 18.18 9.86
C THR A 72 -52.08 18.13 8.36
N ASN A 73 -50.81 17.89 8.03
CA ASN A 73 -50.40 17.80 6.62
C ASN A 73 -50.78 16.42 6.06
N GLN A 74 -51.97 16.32 5.46
CA GLN A 74 -52.53 15.08 4.89
C GLN A 74 -51.88 14.66 3.56
N THR A 75 -50.95 15.45 3.01
CA THR A 75 -50.23 15.11 1.78
C THR A 75 -48.76 14.83 2.11
N LEU A 76 -48.45 13.55 2.34
CA LEU A 76 -47.11 13.07 2.69
C LEU A 76 -46.12 13.13 1.51
N PHE A 77 -46.60 13.27 0.28
CA PHE A 77 -45.77 13.40 -0.91
C PHE A 77 -46.37 14.45 -1.85
N ASN A 78 -45.68 15.55 -2.08
CA ASN A 78 -45.96 16.41 -3.23
C ASN A 78 -45.45 15.68 -4.49
N THR A 79 -46.22 14.74 -4.99
CA THR A 79 -46.00 14.18 -6.33
C THR A 79 -46.56 15.18 -7.32
N THR A 80 -45.75 16.15 -7.73
CA THR A 80 -45.98 16.86 -8.99
C THR A 80 -45.94 15.81 -10.10
N ALA A 81 -47.11 15.29 -10.47
CA ALA A 81 -47.27 14.55 -11.71
C ALA A 81 -46.97 15.53 -12.84
N ARG A 82 -46.06 15.10 -13.72
CA ARG A 82 -45.64 15.81 -14.93
C ARG A 82 -46.81 16.30 -15.77
#